data_AF-A0A2D7GEF9-F1
#
_entry.id   AF-A0A2D7GEF9-F1
#
_cell.length_a   1.000
_cell.length_b   1.000
_cell.length_c   1.000
_cell.angle_alpha   90.00
_cell.angle_beta   90.00
_cell.angle_gamma   90.00
#
_symmetry.space_group_name_H-M   'P 1'
#
loop_
_entity.id
_entity.type
_entity.pdbx_description
1 polymer ?
#
loop_
_entity_poly.entity_id
_entity_poly.type
_entity_poly.pdbx_seq_one_letter_code
_entity_poly.pdbx_strand_id
1 'polypeptide(L)'
;MIKYLFIIFFLLINFSNLNASDVRINSIITLENNIPKECGINFKILEKNKTSDTKISIKKNKDKKTTTFFSSKSDNFRIVDANIISPNVDLKKLLIKENQDKKKFEIENSTDLDKTNMFFQEILISGGKILINEKTHEVVGPIDSKVRLEYLFCTGEMFLPNYEKNR
;
A
#
# COMPACT_ATOMS: atom_id res chain seq x y z
N MET A 1 -51.42 -20.89 1.73
CA MET A 1 -50.21 -20.87 0.88
C MET A 1 -49.71 -19.45 0.58
N ILE A 2 -50.58 -18.48 0.25
CA ILE A 2 -50.21 -17.08 -0.05
C ILE A 2 -49.50 -16.31 1.08
N LYS A 3 -49.84 -16.59 2.36
CA LYS A 3 -49.18 -15.91 3.52
C LYS A 3 -47.69 -16.22 3.65
N TYR A 4 -47.24 -17.41 3.24
CA TYR A 4 -45.82 -17.77 3.30
C TYR A 4 -44.98 -17.11 2.19
N LEU A 5 -45.61 -16.78 1.06
CA LEU A 5 -44.96 -16.09 -0.06
C LEU A 5 -44.53 -14.66 0.30
N PHE A 6 -45.36 -13.95 1.10
CA PHE A 6 -45.05 -12.61 1.58
C PHE A 6 -43.88 -12.56 2.58
N ILE A 7 -43.72 -13.62 3.39
CA ILE A 7 -42.61 -13.73 4.36
C ILE A 7 -41.27 -13.92 3.63
N ILE A 8 -41.26 -14.70 2.55
CA ILE A 8 -40.05 -14.91 1.73
C ILE A 8 -39.65 -13.62 1.02
N PHE A 9 -40.60 -12.84 0.51
CA PHE A 9 -40.32 -11.56 -0.14
C PHE A 9 -39.76 -10.51 0.84
N PHE A 10 -40.24 -10.49 2.09
CA PHE A 10 -39.73 -9.55 3.11
C PHE A 10 -38.29 -9.89 3.56
N LEU A 11 -37.91 -11.17 3.55
CA LEU A 11 -36.55 -11.61 3.89
C LEU A 11 -35.52 -11.25 2.79
N LEU A 12 -35.95 -11.08 1.54
CA LEU A 12 -35.08 -10.73 0.41
C LEU A 12 -34.79 -9.23 0.27
N ILE A 13 -35.43 -8.35 1.06
CA ILE A 13 -35.27 -6.88 0.93
C ILE A 13 -34.14 -6.34 1.82
N ASN A 14 -33.57 -7.16 2.72
CA ASN A 14 -32.48 -6.76 3.62
C ASN A 14 -31.07 -6.91 3.00
N PHE A 15 -30.92 -6.82 1.69
CA PHE A 15 -29.59 -6.62 1.10
C PHE A 15 -29.24 -5.13 1.24
N SER A 16 -28.59 -4.78 2.35
CA SER A 16 -27.91 -3.50 2.45
C SER A 16 -26.86 -3.44 1.34
N ASN A 17 -26.86 -2.37 0.55
CA ASN A 17 -25.84 -2.15 -0.48
C ASN A 17 -24.46 -2.11 0.21
N LEU A 18 -23.72 -3.22 0.16
CA LEU A 18 -22.31 -3.29 0.52
C LEU A 18 -21.56 -2.39 -0.45
N ASN A 19 -21.21 -1.19 0.01
CA ASN A 19 -20.41 -0.27 -0.79
C ASN A 19 -18.98 -0.82 -0.81
N ALA A 20 -18.61 -1.48 -1.91
CA ALA A 20 -17.26 -1.95 -2.12
C ALA A 20 -16.35 -0.75 -2.45
N SER A 21 -15.21 -0.64 -1.76
CA SER A 21 -14.13 0.25 -2.17
C SER A 21 -13.32 -0.40 -3.30
N ASP A 22 -13.07 0.32 -4.38
CA ASP A 22 -12.16 -0.11 -5.45
C ASP A 22 -10.73 0.28 -5.08
N VAL A 23 -9.81 -0.68 -5.05
CA VAL A 23 -8.39 -0.46 -4.74
C VAL A 23 -7.57 -0.72 -5.99
N ARG A 24 -7.07 0.37 -6.59
CA ARG A 24 -6.20 0.32 -7.76
C ARG A 24 -4.75 0.40 -7.34
N ILE A 25 -3.90 -0.41 -7.97
CA ILE A 25 -2.53 -0.59 -7.53
C ILE A 25 -1.60 -0.24 -8.69
N ASN A 26 -0.62 0.62 -8.44
CA ASN A 26 0.40 1.01 -9.40
C ASN A 26 1.79 0.85 -8.78
N SER A 27 2.80 0.58 -9.60
CA SER A 27 4.19 0.63 -9.16
C SER A 27 4.66 2.08 -8.99
N ILE A 28 5.73 2.26 -8.22
CA ILE A 28 6.45 3.52 -8.08
C ILE A 28 7.89 3.24 -8.49
N ILE A 29 8.35 3.95 -9.51
CA ILE A 29 9.74 3.93 -9.96
C ILE A 29 10.18 5.38 -10.15
N THR A 30 11.20 5.80 -9.41
CA THR A 30 11.86 7.10 -9.64
C THR A 30 13.34 6.88 -9.86
N LEU A 31 13.87 7.52 -10.89
CA LEU A 31 15.26 7.39 -11.30
C LEU A 31 16.06 8.64 -10.95
N GLU A 32 17.35 8.46 -10.67
CA GLU A 32 18.35 9.54 -10.58
C GLU A 32 19.58 9.11 -11.37
N ASN A 33 19.93 9.87 -12.41
CA ASN A 33 20.98 9.51 -13.35
C ASN A 33 20.79 8.11 -13.98
N ASN A 34 19.57 7.79 -14.38
CA ASN A 34 19.16 6.49 -14.94
C ASN A 34 19.28 5.29 -13.97
N ILE A 35 19.47 5.55 -12.67
CA ILE A 35 19.55 4.51 -11.64
C ILE A 35 18.31 4.63 -10.74
N PRO A 36 17.62 3.52 -10.40
CA PRO A 36 16.51 3.57 -9.45
C PRO A 36 16.91 4.16 -8.10
N LYS A 37 16.22 5.24 -7.73
CA LYS A 37 16.33 5.95 -6.46
C LYS A 37 15.20 5.59 -5.49
N GLU A 38 14.02 5.32 -6.03
CA GLU A 38 12.83 4.93 -5.27
C GLU A 38 12.05 3.84 -6.01
N CYS A 39 11.72 2.77 -5.30
CA CYS A 39 10.93 1.64 -5.79
C CYS A 39 9.79 1.34 -4.83
N GLY A 40 8.57 1.14 -5.31
CA GLY A 40 7.44 0.89 -4.40
C GLY A 40 6.12 0.64 -5.08
N ILE A 41 5.05 0.80 -4.31
CA ILE A 41 3.67 0.55 -4.71
C ILE A 41 2.79 1.69 -4.19
N ASN A 42 1.87 2.16 -5.02
CA ASN A 42 0.81 3.10 -4.67
C ASN A 42 -0.56 2.43 -4.77
N PHE A 43 -1.32 2.50 -3.69
CA PHE A 43 -2.71 2.06 -3.59
C PHE A 43 -3.64 3.26 -3.67
N LYS A 44 -4.37 3.37 -4.78
CA LYS A 44 -5.41 4.37 -4.97
C LYS A 44 -6.76 3.76 -4.61
N ILE A 45 -7.36 4.26 -3.54
CA ILE A 45 -8.62 3.79 -3.00
C ILE A 45 -9.72 4.74 -3.45
N LEU A 46 -10.74 4.20 -4.11
CA LEU A 46 -11.88 4.92 -4.64
C LEU A 46 -13.14 4.49 -3.87
N GLU A 47 -13.77 5.44 -3.19
CA GLU A 47 -15.00 5.21 -2.43
C GLU A 47 -16.01 6.33 -2.70
N LYS A 48 -16.98 6.07 -3.59
CA LYS A 48 -17.99 7.06 -4.03
C LYS A 48 -17.32 8.36 -4.53
N ASN A 49 -17.34 9.41 -3.71
CA ASN A 49 -16.79 10.74 -3.99
C ASN A 49 -15.48 11.02 -3.24
N LYS A 50 -14.88 10.01 -2.61
CA LYS A 50 -13.63 10.12 -1.86
C LYS A 50 -12.55 9.34 -2.58
N THR A 51 -11.40 9.98 -2.72
CA THR A 51 -10.18 9.34 -3.21
C THR A 51 -9.09 9.48 -2.16
N SER A 52 -8.34 8.41 -1.93
CA SER A 52 -7.12 8.44 -1.14
C SER A 52 -6.01 7.65 -1.82
N ASP A 53 -4.79 8.13 -1.71
CA ASP A 53 -3.58 7.45 -2.18
C ASP A 53 -2.76 7.05 -0.97
N THR A 54 -2.40 5.77 -0.91
CA THR A 54 -1.50 5.22 0.11
C THR A 54 -0.28 4.64 -0.59
N LYS A 55 0.89 5.16 -0.25
CA LYS A 55 2.16 4.85 -0.90
C LYS A 55 3.08 4.16 0.08
N ILE A 56 3.71 3.06 -0.34
CA ILE A 56 4.87 2.48 0.34
C ILE A 56 6.01 2.31 -0.67
N SER A 57 7.22 2.70 -0.30
CA SER A 57 8.40 2.57 -1.14
C SER A 57 9.66 2.34 -0.32
N ILE A 58 10.66 1.76 -0.96
CA ILE A 58 12.06 1.80 -0.51
C ILE A 58 12.80 2.88 -1.29
N LYS A 59 13.65 3.62 -0.60
CA LYS A 59 14.43 4.73 -1.14
C LYS A 59 15.89 4.60 -0.72
N LYS A 60 16.81 5.06 -1.54
CA LYS A 60 18.17 5.38 -1.08
C LYS A 60 18.21 6.82 -0.57
N ASN A 61 18.61 7.01 0.68
CA ASN A 61 18.84 8.33 1.24
C ASN A 61 20.17 8.93 0.70
N LYS A 62 20.50 10.17 1.10
CA LYS A 62 21.74 10.84 0.67
C LYS A 62 23.00 10.07 1.04
N ASP A 63 22.96 9.31 2.14
CA ASP A 63 24.06 8.47 2.63
C ASP A 63 24.06 7.07 1.98
N LYS A 64 23.29 6.88 0.89
CA LYS A 64 23.09 5.60 0.18
C LYS A 64 22.50 4.47 1.03
N LYS A 65 21.99 4.77 2.22
CA LYS A 65 21.27 3.81 3.06
C LYS A 65 19.84 3.65 2.57
N THR A 66 19.34 2.42 2.63
CA THR A 66 17.94 2.13 2.30
C THR A 66 17.03 2.58 3.44
N THR A 67 16.00 3.35 3.10
CA THR A 67 14.90 3.71 3.99
C THR A 67 13.59 3.20 3.41
N THR A 68 12.65 2.84 4.27
CA THR A 68 11.26 2.58 3.88
C THR A 68 10.46 3.83 4.15
N PHE A 69 9.73 4.28 3.13
CA PHE A 69 8.85 5.43 3.16
C PHE A 69 7.42 4.97 3.02
N PHE A 70 6.55 5.45 3.90
CA PHE A 70 5.12 5.19 3.91
C PHE A 70 4.37 6.51 4.02
N SER A 71 3.39 6.72 3.14
CA SER A 71 2.52 7.89 3.22
C SER A 71 1.09 7.59 2.83
N SER A 72 0.17 8.39 3.33
CA SER A 72 -1.23 8.35 2.91
C SER A 72 -1.78 9.77 2.81
N LYS A 73 -2.52 10.04 1.73
CA LYS A 73 -3.16 11.33 1.47
C LYS A 73 -4.56 11.15 0.91
N SER A 74 -5.42 12.14 1.12
CA SER A 74 -6.73 12.23 0.49
C SER A 74 -7.03 13.67 0.11
N ASP A 75 -7.78 13.84 -0.98
CA ASP A 75 -8.21 15.14 -1.46
C ASP A 75 -9.43 15.66 -0.67
N ASN A 76 -10.20 14.77 -0.03
CA ASN A 76 -11.52 15.10 0.51
C ASN A 76 -11.64 14.94 2.03
N PHE A 77 -10.64 14.35 2.70
CA PHE A 77 -10.64 14.19 4.14
C PHE A 77 -9.23 14.14 4.72
N ARG A 78 -9.11 14.42 6.02
CA ARG A 78 -7.84 14.34 6.75
C ARG A 78 -7.54 12.90 7.16
N ILE A 79 -6.30 12.46 6.93
CA ILE A 79 -5.80 11.17 7.39
C ILE A 79 -5.02 11.38 8.68
N VAL A 80 -5.50 10.76 9.76
CA VAL A 80 -4.92 10.85 11.11
C VAL A 80 -4.11 9.60 11.41
N ASP A 81 -4.63 8.44 11.01
CA ASP A 81 -3.92 7.16 11.12
C ASP A 81 -3.99 6.40 9.81
N ALA A 82 -2.91 5.72 9.45
CA ALA A 82 -2.89 4.80 8.33
C ALA A 82 -1.91 3.67 8.60
N ASN A 83 -2.20 2.50 8.04
CA ASN A 83 -1.33 1.33 8.10
C ASN A 83 -1.57 0.40 6.91
N ILE A 84 -0.60 -0.47 6.64
CA ILE A 84 -0.77 -1.61 5.74
C ILE A 84 -0.41 -2.88 6.50
N ILE A 85 -1.30 -3.86 6.48
CA ILE A 85 -1.11 -5.16 7.12
C ILE A 85 -1.13 -6.22 6.03
N SER A 86 0.02 -6.84 5.82
CA SER A 86 0.18 -8.08 5.05
C SER A 86 -0.12 -9.30 5.95
N PRO A 87 -0.25 -10.53 5.41
CA PRO A 87 -0.51 -11.73 6.20
C PRO A 87 0.32 -11.88 7.48
N ASN A 88 1.63 -11.58 7.43
CA ASN A 88 2.51 -11.76 8.58
C ASN A 88 3.20 -10.46 9.04
N VAL A 89 3.17 -9.39 8.24
CA VAL A 89 3.87 -8.15 8.56
C VAL A 89 2.92 -6.95 8.64
N ASP A 90 3.00 -6.25 9.78
CA ASP A 90 2.38 -4.96 10.04
C ASP A 90 3.40 -3.84 9.75
N LEU A 91 3.10 -2.98 8.77
CA LEU A 91 4.02 -1.96 8.29
C LEU A 91 4.39 -0.93 9.37
N LYS A 92 3.42 -0.49 10.17
CA LYS A 92 3.66 0.49 11.23
C LYS A 92 4.59 -0.08 12.30
N LYS A 93 4.45 -1.37 12.63
CA LYS A 93 5.38 -2.08 13.52
C LYS A 93 6.77 -2.24 12.90
N LEU A 94 6.85 -2.46 11.59
CA LEU A 94 8.12 -2.54 10.86
C LEU A 94 8.88 -1.20 10.87
N LEU A 95 8.16 -0.09 10.73
CA LEU A 95 8.75 1.26 10.67
C LEU A 95 9.18 1.80 12.04
N ILE A 96 8.67 1.28 13.16
CA ILE A 96 9.01 1.68 14.55
C ILE A 96 9.06 3.21 14.72
N LYS A 97 8.16 3.92 14.04
CA LYS A 97 8.12 5.39 14.06
C LYS A 97 6.69 5.86 13.89
N GLU A 98 6.32 6.85 14.68
CA GLU A 98 5.02 7.49 14.57
C GLU A 98 5.06 8.63 13.55
N ASN A 99 3.89 8.95 12.99
CA ASN A 99 3.74 10.11 12.14
C ASN A 99 3.99 11.39 12.96
N GLN A 100 4.99 12.18 12.55
CA GLN A 100 5.37 13.41 13.26
C GLN A 100 4.65 14.65 12.72
N ASP A 101 4.09 14.58 11.50
CA ASP A 101 3.42 15.71 10.87
C ASP A 101 1.91 15.70 11.19
N LYS A 102 1.39 16.80 11.73
CA LYS A 102 -0.04 16.96 12.01
C LYS A 102 -0.87 17.22 10.75
N LYS A 103 -0.27 17.64 9.64
CA LYS A 103 -0.94 18.02 8.38
C LYS A 103 -0.94 16.90 7.35
N LYS A 104 0.08 16.06 7.35
CA LYS A 104 0.25 14.95 6.41
C LYS A 104 0.54 13.67 7.16
N PHE A 105 0.07 12.54 6.63
CA PHE A 105 0.43 11.23 7.16
C PHE A 105 1.65 10.70 6.37
N GLU A 106 2.84 10.87 6.93
CA GLU A 106 4.10 10.45 6.31
C GLU A 106 5.05 9.88 7.39
N ILE A 107 5.56 8.67 7.14
CA ILE A 107 6.50 7.98 8.02
C ILE A 107 7.67 7.52 7.16
N GLU A 108 8.87 7.93 7.53
CA GLU A 108 10.10 7.43 6.93
C GLU A 108 11.05 6.96 8.02
N ASN A 109 11.54 5.73 7.88
CA ASN A 109 12.56 5.18 8.76
C ASN A 109 13.46 4.17 8.03
N SER A 110 14.64 3.93 8.59
CA SER A 110 15.45 2.77 8.21
C SER A 110 14.81 1.51 8.77
N THR A 111 14.73 0.48 7.94
CA THR A 111 14.07 -0.80 8.27
C THR A 111 15.00 -1.95 7.95
N ASP A 112 14.79 -3.07 8.61
CA ASP A 112 15.42 -4.34 8.28
C ASP A 112 15.04 -4.77 6.84
N LEU A 113 16.05 -5.01 6.00
CA LEU A 113 15.83 -5.26 4.57
C LEU A 113 15.07 -6.56 4.32
N ASP A 114 15.35 -7.61 5.10
CA ASP A 114 14.72 -8.92 4.93
C ASP A 114 13.24 -8.85 5.29
N LYS A 115 12.90 -8.18 6.41
CA LYS A 115 11.50 -7.95 6.80
C LYS A 115 10.76 -7.05 5.82
N THR A 116 11.40 -6.02 5.29
CA THR A 116 10.80 -5.17 4.25
C THR A 116 10.55 -5.96 2.97
N ASN A 117 11.52 -6.76 2.52
CA ASN A 117 11.36 -7.62 1.35
C ASN A 117 10.22 -8.63 1.54
N MET A 118 10.16 -9.27 2.71
CA MET A 118 9.06 -10.16 3.08
C MET A 118 7.71 -9.44 3.02
N PHE A 119 7.59 -8.25 3.60
CA PHE A 119 6.36 -7.45 3.52
C PHE A 119 5.93 -7.19 2.07
N PHE A 120 6.85 -6.76 1.20
CA PHE A 120 6.53 -6.50 -0.20
C PHE A 120 6.14 -7.77 -0.95
N GLN A 121 6.85 -8.88 -0.74
CA GLN A 121 6.50 -10.17 -1.33
C GLN A 121 5.11 -10.61 -0.92
N GLU A 122 4.78 -10.52 0.37
CA GLU A 122 3.47 -10.88 0.89
C GLU A 122 2.36 -10.03 0.30
N ILE A 123 2.52 -8.70 0.26
CA ILE A 123 1.53 -7.80 -0.36
C ILE A 123 1.35 -8.11 -1.85
N LEU A 124 2.44 -8.34 -2.57
CA LEU A 124 2.41 -8.62 -4.02
C LEU A 124 1.76 -9.98 -4.35
N ILE A 125 1.97 -11.00 -3.52
CA ILE A 125 1.51 -12.38 -3.77
C ILE A 125 0.15 -12.63 -3.15
N SER A 126 -0.01 -12.28 -1.88
CA SER A 126 -1.17 -12.63 -1.05
C SER A 126 -2.13 -11.46 -0.85
N GLY A 127 -1.71 -10.24 -1.17
CA GLY A 127 -2.48 -9.04 -0.85
C GLY A 127 -2.40 -8.69 0.62
N GLY A 128 -3.41 -8.00 1.15
CA GLY A 128 -3.41 -7.52 2.53
C GLY A 128 -4.57 -6.57 2.82
N LYS A 129 -4.39 -5.75 3.86
CA LYS A 129 -5.37 -4.76 4.31
C LYS A 129 -4.71 -3.40 4.43
N ILE A 130 -5.36 -2.38 3.91
CA ILE A 130 -4.99 -0.98 4.11
C ILE A 130 -5.97 -0.39 5.11
N LEU A 131 -5.45 0.11 6.22
CA LEU A 131 -6.23 0.83 7.22
C LEU A 131 -6.02 2.32 7.02
N ILE A 132 -7.11 3.07 6.88
CA ILE A 132 -7.09 4.54 6.82
C ILE A 132 -8.14 5.03 7.80
N ASN A 133 -7.67 5.69 8.86
CA ASN A 133 -8.47 6.02 10.04
C ASN A 133 -9.20 4.75 10.54
N GLU A 134 -10.52 4.80 10.68
CA GLU A 134 -11.35 3.67 11.13
C GLU A 134 -11.79 2.74 9.99
N LYS A 135 -11.35 2.99 8.74
CA LYS A 135 -11.76 2.20 7.58
C LYS A 135 -10.70 1.18 7.20
N THR A 136 -11.17 0.00 6.80
CA THR A 136 -10.33 -1.08 6.27
C THR A 136 -10.68 -1.31 4.80
N HIS A 137 -9.66 -1.36 3.97
CA HIS A 137 -9.75 -1.65 2.54
C HIS A 137 -8.95 -2.91 2.24
N GLU A 138 -9.59 -3.89 1.60
CA GLU A 138 -8.94 -5.14 1.23
C GLU A 138 -8.15 -4.97 -0.07
N VAL A 139 -6.92 -5.48 -0.06
CA VAL A 139 -6.08 -5.64 -1.24
C VAL A 139 -6.11 -7.11 -1.60
N VAL A 140 -6.79 -7.44 -2.70
CA VAL A 140 -6.88 -8.82 -3.17
C VAL A 140 -5.59 -9.19 -3.89
N GLY A 141 -4.94 -10.26 -3.43
CA GLY A 141 -3.78 -10.86 -4.09
C GLY A 141 -4.18 -11.97 -5.08
N PRO A 142 -3.30 -12.33 -6.02
CA PRO A 142 -2.04 -11.67 -6.33
C PRO A 142 -2.25 -10.35 -7.08
N ILE A 143 -1.39 -9.37 -6.79
CA ILE A 143 -1.42 -8.07 -7.48
C ILE A 143 -1.10 -8.28 -8.97
N ASP A 144 -1.56 -7.35 -9.82
CA ASP A 144 -1.28 -7.35 -11.25
C ASP A 144 0.21 -7.66 -11.56
N SER A 145 0.44 -8.51 -12.56
CA SER A 145 1.78 -8.98 -12.91
C SER A 145 2.68 -7.85 -13.39
N LYS A 146 2.14 -6.81 -14.04
CA LYS A 146 2.89 -5.63 -14.44
C LYS A 146 3.50 -4.93 -13.23
N VAL A 147 2.69 -4.65 -12.21
CA VAL A 147 3.14 -3.98 -10.97
C VAL A 147 4.21 -4.81 -10.26
N ARG A 148 4.02 -6.13 -10.19
CA ARG A 148 5.00 -7.06 -9.62
C ARG A 148 6.34 -7.00 -10.35
N LEU A 149 6.32 -7.10 -11.68
CA LEU A 149 7.52 -7.09 -12.51
C LEU A 149 8.25 -5.74 -12.45
N GLU A 150 7.50 -4.64 -12.47
CA GLU A 150 8.05 -3.29 -12.34
C GLU A 150 8.75 -3.10 -10.98
N TYR A 151 8.14 -3.58 -9.89
CA TYR A 151 8.77 -3.55 -8.57
C TYR A 151 10.04 -4.42 -8.52
N LEU A 152 9.98 -5.65 -9.01
CA LEU A 152 11.12 -6.57 -9.04
C LEU A 152 12.29 -6.03 -9.88
N PHE A 153 11.99 -5.47 -11.06
CA PHE A 153 12.99 -4.84 -11.90
C PHE A 153 13.63 -3.64 -11.21
N CYS A 154 12.81 -2.74 -10.66
CA CYS A 154 13.29 -1.54 -9.97
C CYS A 154 14.22 -1.89 -8.81
N THR A 155 13.80 -2.83 -7.96
CA THR A 155 14.59 -3.23 -6.78
C THR A 155 15.85 -4.02 -7.16
N GLY A 156 15.79 -4.88 -8.17
CA GLY A 156 16.96 -5.59 -8.70
C GLY A 156 18.05 -4.63 -9.18
N GLU A 157 17.67 -3.64 -10.00
CA GLU A 157 18.58 -2.61 -10.50
C GLU A 157 19.08 -1.69 -9.36
N MET A 158 18.21 -1.30 -8.41
CA MET A 158 18.58 -0.45 -7.29
C MET A 158 19.76 -1.00 -6.47
N PHE A 159 19.89 -2.31 -6.33
CA PHE A 159 20.92 -2.96 -5.50
C PHE A 159 22.11 -3.51 -6.30
N LEU A 160 22.24 -3.19 -7.59
CA LEU A 160 23.40 -3.62 -8.37
C LEU A 160 24.72 -3.02 -7.83
N PRO A 161 25.76 -3.85 -7.57
CA PRO A 161 27.07 -3.38 -7.07
C PRO A 161 27.80 -2.45 -8.04
N ASN A 162 27.46 -2.54 -9.32
CA ASN A 162 28.19 -1.88 -10.42
C ASN A 162 28.09 -0.35 -10.35
N TYR A 163 27.05 0.17 -9.68
CA TYR A 163 26.89 1.61 -9.46
C TYR A 163 27.82 2.18 -8.38
N GLU A 164 28.51 1.32 -7.62
CA GLU A 164 29.53 1.74 -6.66
C GLU A 164 30.91 1.91 -7.29
N LYS A 165 31.20 1.20 -8.40
CA LYS A 165 32.52 1.23 -9.07
C LYS A 165 32.68 2.34 -10.12
N ASN A 166 31.58 2.88 -10.65
CA ASN A 166 31.58 3.90 -11.71
C ASN A 166 31.30 5.32 -11.18
N ARG A 167 31.58 5.59 -9.90
CA ARG A 167 31.49 6.93 -9.28
C ARG A 167 32.79 7.30 -8.61
#